data_AF-A0A2P4Y6N1-F1
#
_entry.id   AF-A0A2P4Y6N1-F1
#
_cell.length_a   1.000
_cell.length_b   1.000
_cell.length_c   1.000
_cell.angle_alpha   90.00
_cell.angle_beta   90.00
_cell.angle_gamma   90.00
#
_symmetry.space_group_name_H-M   'P 1'
#
loop_
_entity.id
_entity.type
_entity.pdbx_description
1 polymer ?
#
loop_
_entity_poly.entity_id
_entity_poly.type
_entity_poly.pdbx_seq_one_letter_code
_entity_poly.pdbx_strand_id
1 'polypeptide(L)'
;MWSTKRILMLAVVALVLGSAPSVQADDKECEVCVKVINDLKSTYAQLLEETPKGKTQAVAEKAVTKHCGKKLSTKDNKLCYNLEPLKKDVARQVSFKKDSLKICKSLEKKNPDFCSMRYPVKTDANTDYSKMRVKQLRKILGERGVECVGCVEKADFIAKIKATESLHSEL
;
A
#
# COMPACT_ATOMS: atom_id res chain seq x y z
N MET A 1 67.11 -15.02 -30.85
CA MET A 1 67.13 -15.98 -29.72
C MET A 1 66.19 -15.43 -28.65
N TRP A 2 64.98 -15.99 -28.57
CA TRP A 2 64.47 -16.79 -27.43
C TRP A 2 63.81 -15.87 -26.37
N SER A 3 62.61 -16.09 -25.85
CA SER A 3 61.64 -17.16 -26.02
C SER A 3 60.28 -16.71 -25.44
N THR A 4 59.24 -17.34 -25.97
CA THR A 4 57.83 -17.32 -25.56
C THR A 4 57.55 -17.92 -24.17
N LYS A 5 56.30 -17.70 -23.70
CA LYS A 5 55.46 -18.50 -22.75
C LYS A 5 55.49 -18.04 -21.29
N ARG A 6 54.37 -17.48 -20.80
CA ARG A 6 53.18 -18.14 -20.20
C ARG A 6 53.50 -18.84 -18.88
N ILE A 7 52.91 -18.36 -17.79
CA ILE A 7 52.35 -19.07 -16.60
C ILE A 7 51.75 -17.94 -15.74
N LEU A 8 50.44 -17.65 -15.86
CA LEU A 8 49.40 -18.19 -14.97
C LEU A 8 49.73 -17.97 -13.48
N MET A 9 49.27 -16.85 -12.91
CA MET A 9 48.96 -16.77 -11.48
C MET A 9 47.59 -16.08 -11.34
N LEU A 10 46.59 -16.92 -11.12
CA LEU A 10 45.24 -16.59 -10.71
C LEU A 10 45.29 -15.93 -9.32
N ALA A 11 45.03 -14.63 -9.23
CA ALA A 11 44.59 -14.03 -7.98
C ALA A 11 43.07 -13.85 -8.06
N VAL A 12 42.35 -14.93 -7.70
CA VAL A 12 40.91 -14.89 -7.42
C VAL A 12 40.73 -14.09 -6.13
N VAL A 13 40.56 -12.77 -6.27
CA VAL A 13 40.02 -11.95 -5.17
C VAL A 13 38.51 -12.14 -5.23
N ALA A 14 38.02 -13.10 -4.47
CA ALA A 14 36.60 -13.24 -4.16
C ALA A 14 36.17 -11.99 -3.38
N LEU A 15 35.70 -10.97 -4.10
CA LEU A 15 34.87 -9.92 -3.49
C LEU A 15 33.61 -10.62 -3.02
N VAL A 16 33.55 -10.82 -1.70
CA VAL A 16 32.36 -11.22 -0.97
C VAL A 16 31.29 -10.18 -1.26
N LEU A 17 30.44 -10.47 -2.24
CA LEU A 17 29.17 -9.80 -2.44
C LEU A 17 28.35 -10.09 -1.18
N GLY A 18 28.39 -9.13 -0.25
CA GLY A 18 27.47 -9.09 0.87
C GLY A 18 26.05 -9.20 0.31
N SER A 19 25.39 -10.31 0.60
CA SER A 19 23.95 -10.44 0.46
C SER A 19 23.31 -9.43 1.41
N ALA A 20 23.10 -8.22 0.90
CA ALA A 20 22.15 -7.32 1.53
C ALA A 20 20.83 -8.08 1.66
N PRO A 21 20.21 -8.17 2.85
CA PRO A 21 18.86 -8.69 2.95
C PRO A 21 18.01 -7.82 2.05
N SER A 22 17.47 -8.41 0.99
CA SER A 22 16.43 -7.80 0.20
C SER A 22 15.26 -7.55 1.15
N VAL A 23 15.12 -6.31 1.60
CA VAL A 23 13.89 -5.81 2.20
C VAL A 23 12.83 -6.05 1.14
N GLN A 24 12.11 -7.16 1.27
CA GLN A 24 10.98 -7.47 0.41
C GLN A 24 10.02 -6.31 0.55
N ALA A 25 9.95 -5.49 -0.49
CA ALA A 25 9.02 -4.38 -0.59
C ALA A 25 7.65 -4.90 -0.17
N ASP A 26 7.04 -4.23 0.81
CA ASP A 26 5.65 -4.47 1.14
C ASP A 26 4.88 -4.07 -0.13
N ASP A 27 4.41 -5.05 -0.92
CA ASP A 27 3.82 -4.88 -2.25
C ASP A 27 2.58 -3.94 -2.28
N LYS A 28 2.20 -3.40 -1.13
CA LYS A 28 0.98 -2.62 -0.85
C LYS A 28 1.27 -1.42 0.05
N GLU A 29 2.40 -0.77 -0.15
CA GLU A 29 2.75 0.44 0.59
C GLU A 29 1.70 1.54 0.38
N CYS A 30 1.15 2.08 1.48
CA CYS A 30 0.13 3.12 1.48
C CYS A 30 -1.13 2.79 0.64
N GLU A 31 -1.51 1.52 0.49
CA GLU A 31 -2.52 1.07 -0.49
C GLU A 31 -3.83 1.88 -0.48
N VAL A 32 -4.36 2.18 0.71
CA VAL A 32 -5.62 2.93 0.87
C VAL A 32 -5.45 4.36 0.39
N CYS A 33 -4.37 5.03 0.79
CA CYS A 33 -4.07 6.38 0.34
C CYS A 33 -3.85 6.45 -1.17
N VAL A 34 -3.06 5.54 -1.73
CA VAL A 34 -2.75 5.53 -3.16
C VAL A 34 -4.03 5.36 -3.97
N LYS A 35 -4.92 4.45 -3.57
CA LYS A 35 -6.22 4.28 -4.23
C LYS A 35 -7.06 5.57 -4.17
N VAL A 36 -7.24 6.16 -2.99
CA VAL A 36 -8.05 7.40 -2.86
C VAL A 36 -7.44 8.56 -3.66
N ILE A 37 -6.12 8.74 -3.67
CA ILE A 37 -5.46 9.77 -4.47
C ILE A 37 -5.63 9.52 -5.98
N ASN A 38 -5.63 8.26 -6.44
CA ASN A 38 -5.94 7.92 -7.83
C ASN A 38 -7.40 8.23 -8.18
N ASP A 39 -8.33 7.88 -7.32
CA ASP A 39 -9.76 8.16 -7.51
C ASP A 39 -10.02 9.69 -7.53
N LEU A 40 -9.28 10.45 -6.71
CA LEU A 40 -9.26 11.91 -6.71
C LEU A 40 -8.73 12.48 -8.03
N LYS A 41 -7.61 11.95 -8.55
CA LYS A 41 -7.06 12.35 -9.85
C LYS A 41 -8.04 12.08 -10.99
N SER A 42 -8.76 10.96 -10.96
CA SER A 42 -9.80 10.64 -11.93
C SER A 42 -10.97 11.64 -11.84
N THR A 43 -11.44 11.93 -10.63
CA THR A 43 -12.49 12.94 -10.39
C THR A 43 -12.06 14.33 -10.86
N TYR A 44 -10.79 14.67 -10.64
CA TYR A 44 -10.20 15.93 -11.09
C TYR A 44 -10.10 16.02 -12.61
N ALA A 45 -9.69 14.95 -13.29
CA ALA A 45 -9.65 14.91 -14.75
C ALA A 45 -11.04 15.13 -15.37
N GLN A 46 -12.07 14.45 -14.86
CA GLN A 46 -13.46 14.64 -15.28
C GLN A 46 -13.90 16.10 -15.11
N LEU A 47 -13.62 16.71 -13.95
CA LEU A 47 -14.00 18.10 -13.68
C LEU A 47 -13.24 19.11 -14.55
N LEU A 48 -12.01 18.80 -14.99
CA LEU A 48 -11.28 19.64 -15.93
C LEU A 48 -11.92 19.64 -17.32
N GLU A 49 -12.40 18.47 -17.78
CA GLU A 49 -13.12 18.36 -19.06
C GLU A 49 -14.44 19.13 -19.03
N GLU A 50 -15.16 19.09 -17.90
CA GLU A 50 -16.38 19.85 -17.67
C GLU A 50 -16.13 21.37 -17.56
N THR A 51 -14.94 21.78 -17.11
CA THR A 51 -14.59 23.19 -16.84
C THR A 51 -13.24 23.60 -17.44
N PRO A 52 -13.09 23.66 -18.77
CA PRO A 52 -11.80 23.88 -19.44
C PRO A 52 -11.16 25.25 -19.17
N LYS A 53 -11.95 26.25 -18.74
CA LYS A 53 -11.48 27.59 -18.35
C LYS A 53 -11.33 27.76 -16.83
N GLY A 54 -11.53 26.70 -16.06
CA GLY A 54 -11.50 26.74 -14.59
C GLY A 54 -10.08 26.91 -14.05
N LYS A 55 -9.94 27.60 -12.91
CA LYS A 55 -8.67 27.65 -12.18
C LYS A 55 -8.32 26.24 -11.70
N THR A 56 -7.21 25.69 -12.19
CA THR A 56 -6.71 24.33 -11.92
C THR A 56 -6.76 23.95 -10.43
N GLN A 57 -6.32 24.85 -9.55
CA GLN A 57 -6.35 24.66 -8.09
C GLN A 57 -7.78 24.55 -7.54
N ALA A 58 -8.70 25.43 -7.97
CA ALA A 58 -10.08 25.43 -7.50
C ALA A 58 -10.83 24.17 -7.97
N VAL A 59 -10.55 23.72 -9.21
CA VAL A 59 -11.09 22.46 -9.75
C VAL A 59 -10.57 21.26 -8.95
N ALA A 60 -9.28 21.24 -8.61
CA ALA A 60 -8.70 20.19 -7.77
C ALA A 60 -9.27 20.18 -6.35
N GLU A 61 -9.49 21.34 -5.73
CA GLU A 61 -10.15 21.44 -4.42
C GLU A 61 -11.61 20.94 -4.48
N LYS A 62 -12.33 21.26 -5.55
CA LYS A 62 -13.68 20.72 -5.79
C LYS A 62 -13.66 19.21 -5.98
N ALA A 63 -12.62 18.66 -6.65
CA ALA A 63 -12.45 17.22 -6.80
C ALA A 63 -12.28 16.51 -5.45
N VAL A 64 -11.52 17.10 -4.53
CA VAL A 64 -11.36 16.58 -3.16
C VAL A 64 -12.70 16.52 -2.44
N THR A 65 -13.44 17.62 -2.40
CA THR A 65 -14.76 17.65 -1.76
C THR A 65 -15.76 16.71 -2.44
N LYS A 66 -15.77 16.65 -3.79
CA LYS A 66 -16.67 15.77 -4.55
C LYS A 66 -16.36 14.29 -4.32
N HIS A 67 -15.10 13.90 -4.22
CA HIS A 67 -14.73 12.51 -3.98
C HIS A 67 -15.01 12.11 -2.52
N CYS A 68 -14.58 12.92 -1.55
CA CYS A 68 -14.77 12.61 -0.13
C CYS A 68 -16.21 12.76 0.35
N GLY A 69 -17.08 13.47 -0.38
CA GLY A 69 -18.51 13.50 -0.13
C GLY A 69 -19.30 12.28 -0.66
N LYS A 70 -18.63 11.32 -1.33
CA LYS A 70 -19.29 10.09 -1.81
C LYS A 70 -19.48 9.09 -0.67
N LYS A 71 -20.41 8.14 -0.85
CA LYS A 71 -20.50 6.96 0.01
C LYS A 71 -19.32 6.03 -0.29
N LEU A 72 -18.28 6.11 0.54
CA LEU A 72 -17.03 5.36 0.40
C LEU A 72 -16.97 4.15 1.35
N SER A 73 -15.99 3.27 1.14
CA SER A 73 -15.69 2.20 2.11
C SER A 73 -15.22 2.78 3.44
N THR A 74 -15.33 2.03 4.55
CA THR A 74 -14.92 2.51 5.89
C THR A 74 -13.49 3.03 5.93
N LYS A 75 -12.54 2.37 5.24
CA LYS A 75 -11.14 2.79 5.17
C LYS A 75 -10.95 4.05 4.32
N ASP A 76 -11.63 4.12 3.17
CA ASP A 76 -11.56 5.29 2.28
C ASP A 76 -12.17 6.53 2.97
N ASN A 77 -13.28 6.35 3.69
CA ASN A 77 -13.94 7.40 4.44
C ASN A 77 -13.06 7.90 5.61
N LYS A 78 -12.43 6.99 6.36
CA LYS A 78 -11.47 7.36 7.42
C LYS A 78 -10.27 8.13 6.86
N LEU A 79 -9.77 7.74 5.70
CA LEU A 79 -8.71 8.49 5.01
C LEU A 79 -9.19 9.88 4.58
N CYS A 80 -10.39 9.99 4.00
CA CYS A 80 -10.99 11.26 3.61
C CYS A 80 -11.15 12.22 4.80
N TYR A 81 -11.59 11.73 5.96
CA TYR A 81 -11.68 12.53 7.18
C TYR A 81 -10.32 13.17 7.56
N ASN A 82 -9.22 12.43 7.45
CA ASN A 82 -7.88 12.94 7.69
C ASN A 82 -7.38 13.85 6.55
N LEU A 83 -7.89 13.66 5.33
CA LEU A 83 -7.47 14.36 4.12
C LEU A 83 -8.13 15.74 3.96
N GLU A 84 -9.38 15.91 4.42
CA GLU A 84 -10.14 17.17 4.27
C GLU A 84 -9.45 18.40 4.86
N PRO A 85 -8.86 18.36 6.07
CA PRO A 85 -8.09 19.50 6.61
C PRO A 85 -6.89 19.87 5.73
N LEU A 86 -6.38 18.92 4.94
CA LEU A 86 -5.24 19.08 4.04
C LEU A 86 -5.66 19.36 2.59
N LYS A 87 -6.96 19.63 2.33
CA LYS A 87 -7.53 19.80 0.98
C LYS A 87 -6.70 20.68 0.06
N LYS A 88 -6.28 21.86 0.52
CA LYS A 88 -5.52 22.82 -0.30
C LYS A 88 -4.17 22.25 -0.77
N ASP A 89 -3.48 21.55 0.13
CA ASP A 89 -2.18 20.92 -0.17
C ASP A 89 -2.35 19.73 -1.11
N VAL A 90 -3.32 18.85 -0.83
CA VAL A 90 -3.61 17.70 -1.71
C VAL A 90 -4.04 18.16 -3.09
N ALA A 91 -4.93 19.15 -3.19
CA ALA A 91 -5.37 19.72 -4.46
C ALA A 91 -4.21 20.32 -5.25
N ARG A 92 -3.26 20.99 -4.58
CA ARG A 92 -2.04 21.50 -5.22
C ARG A 92 -1.17 20.37 -5.76
N GLN A 93 -0.97 19.29 -4.99
CA GLN A 93 -0.16 18.18 -5.44
C GLN A 93 -0.81 17.39 -6.60
N VAL A 94 -2.14 17.24 -6.57
CA VAL A 94 -2.93 16.60 -7.64
C VAL A 94 -2.92 17.45 -8.92
N SER A 95 -3.11 18.76 -8.82
CA SER A 95 -3.06 19.66 -9.99
C SER A 95 -1.70 19.68 -10.67
N PHE A 96 -0.61 19.52 -9.91
CA PHE A 96 0.75 19.34 -10.44
C PHE A 96 1.06 17.92 -10.91
N LYS A 97 0.06 17.03 -10.96
CA LYS A 97 0.19 15.66 -11.47
C LYS A 97 1.29 14.84 -10.74
N LYS A 98 1.57 15.17 -9.48
CA LYS A 98 2.55 14.42 -8.67
C LYS A 98 2.09 12.97 -8.52
N ASP A 99 3.03 12.03 -8.51
CA ASP A 99 2.74 10.60 -8.31
C ASP A 99 1.96 10.35 -7.00
N SER A 100 1.03 9.39 -7.02
CA SER A 100 0.11 9.13 -5.90
C SER A 100 0.84 8.61 -4.67
N LEU A 101 1.83 7.72 -4.83
CA LEU A 101 2.62 7.23 -3.72
C LEU A 101 3.46 8.38 -3.12
N LYS A 102 4.06 9.23 -3.95
CA LYS A 102 4.79 10.42 -3.47
C LYS A 102 3.90 11.44 -2.73
N ILE A 103 2.63 11.55 -3.11
CA ILE A 103 1.65 12.36 -2.35
C ILE A 103 1.42 11.71 -1.00
N CYS A 104 1.12 10.41 -0.96
CA CYS A 104 0.88 9.66 0.27
C CYS A 104 2.07 9.70 1.24
N LYS A 105 3.31 9.54 0.75
CA LYS A 105 4.53 9.70 1.55
C LYS A 105 4.75 11.11 2.09
N SER A 106 4.26 12.12 1.37
CA SER A 106 4.28 13.50 1.88
C SER A 106 3.23 13.73 2.97
N LEU A 107 2.08 13.06 2.87
CA LEU A 107 1.00 13.13 3.85
C LEU A 107 1.32 12.31 5.11
N GLU A 108 2.01 11.18 4.96
CA GLU A 108 2.50 10.33 6.06
C GLU A 108 3.34 11.12 7.07
N LYS A 109 4.17 12.06 6.60
CA LYS A 109 4.96 12.96 7.45
C LYS A 109 4.11 13.88 8.33
N LYS A 110 2.85 14.12 7.95
CA LYS A 110 1.90 14.95 8.71
C LYS A 110 1.02 14.10 9.62
N ASN A 111 0.62 12.92 9.14
CA ASN A 111 -0.13 11.94 9.90
C ASN A 111 0.24 10.53 9.42
N PRO A 112 0.80 9.65 10.28
CA PRO A 112 1.20 8.31 9.89
C PRO A 112 0.03 7.45 9.40
N ASP A 113 -1.23 7.79 9.76
CA ASP A 113 -2.42 7.05 9.35
C ASP A 113 -2.58 6.94 7.82
N PHE A 114 -2.10 7.92 7.06
CA PHE A 114 -2.20 7.91 5.59
C PHE A 114 -1.52 6.69 4.97
N CYS A 115 -0.42 6.22 5.54
CA CYS A 115 0.33 5.08 5.02
C CYS A 115 0.27 3.84 5.91
N SER A 116 -0.39 3.89 7.06
CA SER A 116 -0.64 2.71 7.92
C SER A 116 -1.96 1.99 7.59
N MET A 117 -2.95 2.70 7.03
CA MET A 117 -4.23 2.09 6.67
C MET A 117 -4.09 1.05 5.55
N ARG A 118 -4.69 -0.12 5.77
CA ARG A 118 -4.74 -1.25 4.83
C ARG A 118 -6.19 -1.69 4.65
N TYR A 119 -6.51 -2.22 3.46
CA TYR A 119 -7.79 -2.88 3.24
C TYR A 119 -7.82 -4.22 3.98
N PRO A 120 -9.01 -4.64 4.48
CA PRO A 120 -9.16 -5.97 5.02
C PRO A 120 -8.82 -7.01 3.96
N VAL A 121 -8.19 -8.09 4.38
CA VAL A 121 -7.93 -9.22 3.48
C VAL A 121 -9.27 -9.88 3.19
N LYS A 122 -9.72 -9.79 1.93
CA LYS A 122 -10.93 -10.50 1.52
C LYS A 122 -10.67 -12.01 1.63
N THR A 123 -11.40 -12.67 2.52
CA THR A 123 -11.42 -14.13 2.65
C THR A 123 -12.85 -14.61 2.47
N ASP A 124 -13.04 -15.60 1.62
CA ASP A 124 -14.30 -16.31 1.40
C ASP A 124 -14.13 -17.81 1.71
N ALA A 125 -15.23 -18.56 1.71
CA ALA A 125 -15.25 -19.99 2.05
C ALA A 125 -14.33 -20.85 1.15
N ASN A 126 -13.99 -20.39 -0.06
CA ASN A 126 -13.09 -21.08 -0.98
C ASN A 126 -11.65 -20.53 -0.94
N THR A 127 -11.32 -19.63 -0.01
CA THR A 127 -9.97 -19.07 0.08
C THR A 127 -8.94 -20.13 0.46
N ASP A 128 -7.98 -20.35 -0.45
CA ASP A 128 -6.86 -21.25 -0.24
C ASP A 128 -5.75 -20.58 0.59
N TYR A 129 -5.90 -20.66 1.92
CA TYR A 129 -4.94 -20.12 2.88
C TYR A 129 -3.52 -20.74 2.76
N SER A 130 -3.38 -21.90 2.11
CA SER A 130 -2.07 -22.53 1.90
C SER A 130 -1.17 -21.72 0.97
N LYS A 131 -1.74 -20.87 0.11
CA LYS A 131 -1.00 -19.99 -0.81
C LYS A 131 -0.55 -18.67 -0.17
N MET A 132 -1.05 -18.34 1.01
CA MET A 132 -0.71 -17.09 1.70
C MET A 132 0.60 -17.21 2.48
N ARG A 133 1.31 -16.09 2.66
CA ARG A 133 2.47 -16.01 3.58
C ARG A 133 1.98 -15.93 5.03
N VAL A 134 2.79 -16.41 5.99
CA VAL A 134 2.45 -16.35 7.43
C VAL A 134 2.11 -14.92 7.89
N LYS A 135 2.78 -13.89 7.34
CA LYS A 135 2.46 -12.48 7.60
C LYS A 135 1.01 -12.12 7.24
N GLN A 136 0.50 -12.63 6.12
CA GLN A 136 -0.89 -12.41 5.68
C GLN A 136 -1.88 -13.19 6.56
N LEU A 137 -1.54 -14.42 6.93
CA LEU A 137 -2.34 -15.23 7.85
C LEU A 137 -2.50 -14.54 9.22
N ARG A 138 -1.39 -14.02 9.78
CA ARG A 138 -1.42 -13.22 11.02
C ARG A 138 -2.27 -11.96 10.88
N LYS A 139 -2.24 -11.30 9.72
CA LYS A 139 -3.09 -10.12 9.44
C LYS A 139 -4.57 -10.47 9.47
N ILE A 140 -4.98 -11.59 8.87
CA ILE A 140 -6.38 -12.07 8.91
C ILE A 140 -6.83 -12.30 10.35
N LEU A 141 -6.01 -12.99 11.15
CA LEU A 141 -6.31 -13.23 12.57
C LEU A 141 -6.43 -11.92 13.36
N GLY A 142 -5.51 -10.99 13.16
CA GLY A 142 -5.55 -9.67 13.80
C GLY A 142 -6.76 -8.82 13.37
N GLU A 143 -7.17 -8.88 12.10
CA GLU A 143 -8.39 -8.22 11.61
C GLU A 143 -9.65 -8.79 12.26
N ARG A 144 -9.64 -10.07 12.65
CA ARG A 144 -10.71 -10.74 13.42
C ARG A 144 -10.57 -10.57 14.93
N GLY A 145 -9.56 -9.84 15.42
CA GLY A 145 -9.29 -9.68 16.85
C GLY A 145 -8.81 -10.97 17.55
N VAL A 146 -8.30 -11.94 16.79
CA VAL A 146 -7.86 -13.24 17.29
C VAL A 146 -6.34 -13.28 17.36
N GLU A 147 -5.79 -13.63 18.52
CA GLU A 147 -4.38 -13.98 18.65
C GLU A 147 -4.15 -15.49 18.52
N CYS A 148 -3.06 -15.86 17.87
CA CYS A 148 -2.64 -17.25 17.67
C CYS A 148 -1.54 -17.60 18.67
N VAL A 149 -1.92 -17.85 19.93
CA VAL A 149 -0.98 -18.22 20.99
C VAL A 149 -0.46 -19.64 20.74
N GLY A 150 0.86 -19.82 20.67
CA GLY A 150 1.50 -21.12 20.44
C GLY A 150 1.57 -21.59 18.98
N CYS A 151 1.14 -20.78 18.01
CA CYS A 151 1.23 -21.11 16.59
C CYS A 151 2.68 -20.94 16.10
N VAL A 152 3.33 -22.06 15.74
CA VAL A 152 4.74 -22.09 15.31
C VAL A 152 4.81 -22.36 13.81
N GLU A 153 4.03 -23.32 13.33
CA GLU A 153 4.01 -23.72 11.93
C GLU A 153 2.91 -23.03 11.15
N LYS A 154 3.08 -22.94 9.82
CA LYS A 154 2.08 -22.34 8.93
C LYS A 154 0.71 -23.02 9.05
N ALA A 155 0.70 -24.33 9.25
CA ALA A 155 -0.52 -25.12 9.42
C ALA A 155 -1.34 -24.65 10.64
N ASP A 156 -0.68 -24.28 11.74
CA ASP A 156 -1.34 -23.78 12.95
C ASP A 156 -2.14 -22.50 12.69
N PHE A 157 -1.54 -21.56 11.95
CA PHE A 157 -2.23 -20.32 11.56
C PHE A 157 -3.44 -20.60 10.66
N ILE A 158 -3.30 -21.52 9.71
CA ILE A 158 -4.40 -21.89 8.81
C ILE A 158 -5.53 -22.54 9.60
N ALA A 159 -5.22 -23.46 10.51
CA ALA A 159 -6.20 -24.11 11.38
C ALA A 159 -6.96 -23.09 12.23
N LYS A 160 -6.24 -22.13 12.83
CA LYS A 160 -6.86 -21.05 13.63
C LYS A 160 -7.77 -20.15 12.81
N ILE A 161 -7.37 -19.81 11.58
CA ILE A 161 -8.19 -19.00 10.66
C ILE A 161 -9.48 -19.73 10.29
N LYS A 162 -9.42 -21.02 9.97
CA LYS A 162 -10.62 -21.81 9.66
C LYS A 162 -11.55 -21.92 10.88
N ALA A 163 -10.99 -22.10 12.08
CA ALA A 163 -11.77 -22.16 13.31
C ALA A 163 -12.46 -20.84 13.69
N THR A 164 -12.07 -19.71 13.08
CA THR A 164 -12.56 -18.36 13.40
C THR A 164 -13.23 -17.68 12.22
N GLU A 165 -13.64 -18.45 11.22
CA GLU A 165 -14.23 -17.94 9.97
C GLU A 165 -15.56 -17.21 10.21
N SER A 166 -16.36 -17.64 11.19
CA SER A 166 -17.61 -17.00 11.59
C SER A 166 -17.46 -15.62 12.24
N LEU A 167 -16.26 -15.22 12.67
CA LEU A 167 -16.03 -13.91 13.32
C LEU A 167 -15.84 -12.78 12.30
N HIS A 168 -15.65 -13.09 11.01
CA HIS A 168 -15.49 -12.06 9.98
C HIS A 168 -16.83 -11.43 9.56
N SER A 169 -17.97 -12.09 9.78
CA SER A 169 -19.27 -11.62 9.27
C SER A 169 -19.88 -10.41 9.99
N GLU A 170 -19.22 -9.83 11.01
CA GLU A 170 -19.81 -8.77 11.85
C GLU A 170 -19.12 -7.38 11.75
N LEU A 171 -18.36 -7.09 10.68
CA LEU A 171 -17.79 -5.75 10.44
C LEU A 171 -18.13 -5.15 9.07
#